data_AF-A0A1B0DLV4-F1
#
_entry.id   AF-A0A1B0DLV4-F1
#
_cell.length_a   1.000
_cell.length_b   1.000
_cell.length_c   1.000
_cell.angle_alpha   90.00
_cell.angle_beta   90.00
_cell.angle_gamma   90.00
#
_symmetry.space_group_name_H-M   'P 1'
#
loop_
_entity.id
_entity.type
_entity.pdbx_description
1 polymer ?
#
loop_
_entity_poly.entity_id
_entity_poly.type
_entity_poly.pdbx_seq_one_letter_code
_entity_poly.pdbx_strand_id
1 'polypeptide(L)'
;MHATVHTRTQQFLQDTQSRSIPAQAAASLPLNIDRNAISEMKAAEEGGAFDYSPNGTNSKQPKEVPVNWCGTMPPSEGNLVDLSEQTAPKSDLPPPKRKSSLDEFDLEIEGITLDDNIDTSDVNIDDDLSE
;
A
#
# COMPACT_ATOMS: atom_id res chain seq x y z
N MET A 1 11.47 -5.58 23.66
CA MET A 1 12.32 -5.07 22.55
C MET A 1 11.58 -4.97 21.19
N HIS A 2 10.26 -5.13 21.12
CA HIS A 2 9.52 -5.19 19.84
C HIS A 2 9.09 -3.82 19.28
N ALA A 3 8.87 -2.82 20.14
CA ALA A 3 8.40 -1.50 19.72
C ALA A 3 9.33 -0.80 18.72
N THR A 4 10.65 -0.93 18.89
CA THR A 4 11.65 -0.27 18.04
C THR A 4 11.68 -0.84 16.62
N VAL A 5 11.44 -2.15 16.45
CA VAL A 5 11.42 -2.80 15.12
C VAL A 5 10.20 -2.31 14.33
N HIS A 6 9.06 -2.13 14.99
CA HIS A 6 7.84 -1.66 14.34
C HIS A 6 8.01 -0.22 13.81
N THR A 7 8.50 0.71 14.64
CA THR A 7 8.70 2.11 14.23
C THR A 7 9.73 2.25 13.11
N ARG A 8 10.80 1.45 13.15
CA ARG A 8 11.80 1.36 12.06
C ARG A 8 11.19 0.89 10.75
N THR A 9 10.41 -0.19 10.81
CA THR A 9 9.75 -0.77 9.63
C THR A 9 8.76 0.22 9.02
N GLN A 10 7.98 0.94 9.84
CA GLN A 10 7.08 1.98 9.33
C GLN A 10 7.83 3.07 8.57
N GLN A 11 8.95 3.58 9.10
CA GLN A 11 9.74 4.60 8.41
C GLN A 11 10.28 4.06 7.08
N PHE A 12 10.76 2.82 7.04
CA PHE A 12 11.20 2.17 5.81
C PHE A 12 10.10 2.05 4.75
N LEU A 13 8.87 1.68 5.16
CA LEU A 13 7.74 1.56 4.24
C LEU A 13 7.32 2.92 3.68
N GLN A 14 7.35 3.98 4.49
CA GLN A 14 7.07 5.34 4.02
C GLN A 14 8.06 5.80 2.96
N ASP A 15 9.35 5.48 3.12
CA ASP A 15 10.40 5.87 2.18
C ASP A 15 10.34 5.06 0.86
N THR A 16 9.91 3.80 0.91
CA THR A 16 10.00 2.88 -0.24
C THR A 16 8.69 2.70 -1.01
N GLN A 17 7.53 2.72 -0.35
CA GLN A 17 6.24 2.45 -0.99
C GLN A 17 5.60 3.68 -1.64
N SER A 18 6.02 4.88 -1.24
CA SER A 18 5.50 6.14 -1.77
C SER A 18 6.07 6.49 -3.16
N ARG A 19 7.03 5.70 -3.67
CA ARG A 19 7.67 5.96 -4.97
C ARG A 19 6.78 5.48 -6.12
N SER A 20 6.40 6.41 -7.00
CA SER A 20 5.74 6.09 -8.26
C SER A 20 6.65 5.23 -9.14
N ILE A 21 6.08 4.18 -9.73
CA ILE A 21 6.76 3.28 -10.67
C ILE A 21 6.11 3.40 -12.06
N PRO A 22 6.88 3.21 -13.14
CA PRO A 22 6.31 3.08 -14.48
C PRO A 22 5.37 1.87 -14.57
N ALA A 23 4.29 1.99 -15.35
CA ALA A 23 3.30 0.91 -15.51
C ALA A 23 3.92 -0.41 -16.00
N GLN A 24 4.92 -0.32 -16.87
CA GLN A 24 5.65 -1.48 -17.40
C GLN A 24 6.38 -2.28 -16.31
N ALA A 25 6.80 -1.62 -15.22
CA ALA A 25 7.52 -2.25 -14.12
C ALA A 25 6.57 -2.90 -13.09
N ALA A 26 5.27 -2.61 -13.13
CA ALA A 26 4.31 -3.10 -12.13
C ALA A 26 4.19 -4.63 -12.12
N ALA A 27 4.26 -5.27 -13.30
CA ALA A 27 4.19 -6.72 -13.41
C ALA A 27 5.41 -7.46 -12.86
N SER A 28 6.54 -6.75 -12.68
CA SER A 28 7.78 -7.33 -12.14
C SER A 28 7.85 -7.27 -10.62
N LEU A 29 6.98 -6.52 -9.96
CA LEU A 29 7.02 -6.39 -8.51
C LEU A 29 6.23 -7.52 -7.84
N PRO A 30 6.76 -8.08 -6.73
CA PRO A 30 6.02 -9.06 -5.95
C PRO A 30 4.78 -8.43 -5.31
N LEU A 31 3.73 -9.22 -5.17
CA LEU A 31 2.52 -8.80 -4.46
C LEU A 31 2.83 -8.56 -2.99
N ASN A 32 2.06 -7.67 -2.34
CA ASN A 32 2.29 -7.33 -0.93
C ASN A 32 2.12 -8.54 0.02
N ILE A 33 1.29 -9.52 -0.35
CA ILE A 33 1.08 -10.74 0.45
C ILE A 33 2.34 -11.62 0.52
N ASP A 34 3.22 -11.52 -0.48
CA ASP A 34 4.44 -12.32 -0.60
C ASP A 34 5.67 -11.57 -0.04
N ARG A 35 5.49 -10.32 0.42
CA ARG A 35 6.57 -9.46 0.92
C ARG A 35 6.74 -9.55 2.42
N ASN A 36 7.97 -9.34 2.89
CA ASN A 36 8.29 -9.27 4.31
C ASN A 36 9.01 -7.96 4.64
N ALA A 37 8.24 -6.99 5.12
CA ALA A 37 8.71 -5.63 5.41
C ALA A 37 9.87 -5.60 6.43
N ILE A 38 9.86 -6.47 7.43
CA ILE A 38 10.91 -6.49 8.47
C ILE A 38 12.23 -7.01 7.87
N SER A 39 12.15 -8.05 7.04
CA SER A 39 13.34 -8.61 6.38
C SER A 39 13.95 -7.63 5.38
N GLU A 40 13.11 -6.94 4.60
CA GLU A 40 13.55 -5.92 3.64
C GLU A 40 14.20 -4.72 4.36
N MET A 41 13.59 -4.24 5.44
CA MET A 41 14.14 -3.15 6.25
C MET A 41 15.52 -3.52 6.83
N LYS A 42 15.68 -4.73 7.37
CA LYS A 42 16.97 -5.21 7.90
C LYS A 42 18.04 -5.32 6.81
N ALA A 43 17.70 -5.88 5.65
CA ALA A 43 18.62 -5.98 4.53
C ALA A 43 19.03 -4.59 4.00
N ALA A 44 18.11 -3.62 4.00
CA ALA A 44 18.39 -2.25 3.62
C ALA A 44 19.26 -1.51 4.67
N GLU A 45 19.08 -1.80 5.96
CA GLU A 45 19.93 -1.26 7.04
C GLU A 45 21.36 -1.84 6.93
N GLU A 46 21.50 -3.14 6.70
CA GLU A 46 22.79 -3.80 6.47
C GLU A 46 23.48 -3.30 5.19
N GLY A 47 22.71 -3.07 4.12
CA GLY A 47 23.19 -2.49 2.88
C GLY A 47 23.44 -0.97 2.93
N GLY A 48 23.14 -0.30 4.06
CA GLY A 48 23.26 1.16 4.21
C GLY A 48 22.34 1.98 3.29
N ALA A 49 21.27 1.35 2.78
CA ALA A 49 20.23 1.98 1.96
C ALA A 49 19.10 2.58 2.82
N PHE A 50 18.99 2.15 4.08
CA PHE A 50 18.04 2.67 5.05
C PHE A 50 18.75 3.07 6.34
N ASP A 51 18.35 4.19 6.93
CA ASP A 51 18.90 4.75 8.16
C ASP A 51 17.74 5.25 9.03
N TYR A 52 17.60 4.72 10.25
CA TYR A 52 16.46 5.03 11.11
C TYR A 52 16.67 6.33 11.88
N SER A 53 15.76 7.28 11.67
CA SER A 53 15.77 8.59 12.33
C SER A 53 14.48 8.80 13.14
N PRO A 54 14.49 8.60 14.47
CA PRO A 54 13.28 8.72 15.30
C PRO A 54 12.69 10.14 15.36
N ASN A 55 13.49 11.17 15.05
CA ASN A 55 13.06 12.57 15.04
C ASN A 55 12.65 13.10 13.65
N GLY A 56 12.48 12.22 12.65
CA GLY A 56 11.92 12.60 11.34
C GLY A 56 12.85 13.37 10.39
N THR A 57 14.14 13.50 10.69
CA THR A 57 15.11 14.15 9.79
C THR A 57 15.74 13.17 8.80
N ASN A 58 14.95 12.39 8.07
CA ASN A 58 15.47 11.59 6.95
C ASN A 58 15.46 12.44 5.68
N SER A 59 16.50 13.25 5.50
CA SER A 59 16.80 14.03 4.29
C SER A 59 17.87 13.38 3.42
N LYS A 60 18.10 12.07 3.57
CA LYS A 60 18.89 11.31 2.60
C LYS A 60 17.96 10.89 1.47
N GLN A 61 18.00 11.67 0.39
CA GLN A 61 17.57 11.20 -0.94
C GLN A 61 18.02 9.75 -1.09
N PRO A 62 17.13 8.81 -1.48
CA PRO A 62 17.53 7.44 -1.70
C PRO A 62 18.72 7.46 -2.65
N LYS A 63 19.86 6.90 -2.22
CA LYS A 63 20.97 6.64 -3.13
C LYS A 63 20.35 5.85 -4.27
N GLU A 64 20.32 6.47 -5.44
CA GLU A 64 19.83 5.86 -6.65
C GLU A 64 20.65 4.59 -6.85
N VAL A 65 20.10 3.45 -6.46
CA VAL A 65 20.48 2.19 -7.09
C VAL A 65 20.09 2.41 -8.54
N PRO A 66 21.05 2.48 -9.48
CA PRO A 66 20.73 2.64 -10.87
C PRO A 66 20.05 1.35 -11.27
N VAL A 67 18.72 1.33 -11.24
CA VAL A 67 17.99 0.32 -11.98
C VAL A 67 18.18 0.73 -13.43
N ASN A 68 19.23 0.18 -14.02
CA ASN A 68 19.48 0.19 -15.43
C ASN A 68 18.28 -0.48 -16.13
N TRP A 69 17.23 0.31 -16.37
CA TRP A 69 16.15 -0.03 -17.30
C TRP A 69 16.48 0.48 -18.71
N CYS A 70 17.76 0.58 -19.07
CA CYS A 70 18.16 0.71 -20.47
C CYS A 70 18.14 -0.68 -21.11
N GLY A 71 16.94 -1.23 -21.26
CA GLY A 71 16.68 -2.25 -22.27
C GLY A 71 16.57 -1.56 -23.61
N THR A 72 17.71 -1.27 -24.24
CA THR A 72 17.72 -0.98 -25.68
C THR A 72 17.20 -2.24 -26.40
N MET A 73 15.98 -2.19 -26.92
CA MET A 73 15.55 -3.08 -28.00
C MET A 73 15.10 -2.23 -29.19
N PRO A 74 15.49 -2.62 -30.42
CA PRO A 74 15.31 -1.82 -31.63
C PRO A 74 13.83 -1.71 -32.04
N PRO A 75 13.46 -0.75 -32.90
CA PRO A 75 12.10 -0.69 -33.46
C PRO A 75 11.90 -1.91 -34.37
N SER A 76 11.23 -2.94 -33.87
CA SER A 76 10.73 -4.02 -34.73
C SER A 76 9.35 -3.60 -35.20
N GLU A 77 9.27 -3.25 -36.49
CA GLU A 77 8.02 -3.14 -37.24
C GLU A 77 7.24 -4.46 -37.12
N GLY A 78 5.95 -4.39 -36.81
CA GLY A 78 5.13 -5.61 -36.68
C GLY A 78 3.71 -5.39 -36.20
N ASN A 79 2.81 -5.12 -37.16
CA ASN A 79 1.36 -5.28 -37.13
C ASN A 79 0.53 -4.52 -36.07
N LEU A 80 0.01 -3.37 -36.50
CA LEU A 80 -1.32 -2.89 -36.13
C LEU A 80 -2.35 -3.98 -36.45
N VAL A 81 -2.85 -4.68 -35.42
CA VAL A 81 -4.17 -5.30 -35.54
C VAL A 81 -5.21 -4.19 -35.43
N ASP A 82 -5.72 -3.83 -36.60
CA ASP A 82 -6.99 -3.17 -36.83
C ASP A 82 -8.10 -3.92 -36.07
N LEU A 83 -8.44 -3.43 -34.87
CA LEU A 83 -9.75 -3.70 -34.27
C LEU A 83 -10.64 -2.53 -34.66
N SER A 84 -11.30 -2.75 -35.80
CA SER A 84 -12.39 -1.98 -36.32
C SER A 84 -13.40 -1.58 -35.23
N GLU A 85 -13.60 -0.28 -35.15
CA GLU A 85 -14.86 0.43 -34.87
C GLU A 85 -15.99 -0.42 -34.27
N GLN A 86 -15.96 -0.58 -32.94
CA GLN A 86 -17.16 -0.92 -32.19
C GLN A 86 -17.68 0.35 -31.53
N THR A 87 -18.67 0.93 -32.19
CA THR A 87 -19.49 2.04 -31.72
C THR A 87 -20.01 1.73 -30.31
N ALA A 88 -19.73 2.64 -29.38
CA ALA A 88 -20.19 2.56 -28.00
C ALA A 88 -21.71 2.31 -27.91
N PRO A 89 -22.19 1.29 -27.16
CA PRO A 89 -23.48 1.44 -26.52
C PRO A 89 -23.26 2.42 -25.36
N LYS A 90 -23.84 3.63 -25.48
CA LYS A 90 -24.11 4.48 -24.32
C LYS A 90 -25.03 3.69 -23.40
N SER A 91 -24.47 2.96 -22.44
CA SER A 91 -25.23 2.52 -21.29
C SER A 91 -25.39 3.74 -20.39
N ASP A 92 -26.57 4.36 -20.46
CA ASP A 92 -27.06 5.36 -19.49
C ASP A 92 -27.27 4.69 -18.12
N LEU A 93 -26.17 4.29 -17.49
CA LEU A 93 -26.15 3.85 -16.10
C LEU A 93 -25.16 4.74 -15.36
N PRO A 94 -25.59 5.43 -14.29
CA PRO A 94 -24.68 6.26 -13.51
C PRO A 94 -23.52 5.39 -13.03
N PRO A 95 -22.28 5.91 -13.05
CA PRO A 95 -21.12 5.19 -12.52
C PRO A 95 -21.42 4.73 -11.09
N PRO A 96 -21.07 3.49 -10.70
CA PRO A 96 -21.28 3.02 -9.33
C PRO A 96 -20.56 3.99 -8.40
N LYS A 97 -21.35 4.76 -7.65
CA LYS A 97 -20.86 5.65 -6.61
C LYS A 97 -20.25 4.75 -5.53
N ARG A 98 -18.93 4.60 -5.54
CA ARG A 98 -18.23 4.07 -4.37
C ARG A 98 -18.48 5.07 -3.24
N LYS A 99 -19.17 4.62 -2.20
CA LYS A 99 -19.44 5.39 -0.98
C LYS A 99 -18.11 5.67 -0.29
N SER A 100 -17.43 6.75 -0.67
CA SER A 100 -16.17 7.19 -0.07
C SER A 100 -16.29 8.59 0.54
N SER A 101 -17.52 9.05 0.81
CA SER A 101 -17.76 10.28 1.54
C SER A 101 -17.81 9.97 3.04
N LEU A 102 -16.91 10.58 3.79
CA LEU A 102 -16.89 10.60 5.26
C LEU A 102 -18.26 11.00 5.84
N ASP A 103 -18.95 11.92 5.15
CA ASP A 103 -20.28 12.42 5.50
C ASP A 103 -21.35 11.31 5.63
N GLU A 104 -21.24 10.23 4.85
CA GLU A 104 -22.18 9.10 4.95
C GLU A 104 -21.81 8.11 6.07
N PHE A 105 -20.53 8.04 6.45
CA PHE A 105 -20.11 7.30 7.65
C PHE A 105 -20.63 7.97 8.92
N ASP A 106 -20.61 9.31 8.99
CA ASP A 106 -21.16 10.03 10.15
C ASP A 106 -22.67 9.80 10.30
N LEU A 107 -23.42 9.82 9.19
CA LEU A 107 -24.86 9.48 9.16
C LEU A 107 -25.16 8.02 9.53
N GLU A 108 -24.27 7.08 9.19
CA GLU A 108 -24.41 5.67 9.54
C GLU A 108 -24.10 5.41 11.01
N ILE A 109 -23.08 6.09 11.56
CA ILE A 109 -22.68 5.99 12.97
C ILE A 109 -23.74 6.62 13.89
N GLU A 110 -24.35 7.75 13.50
CA GLU A 110 -25.41 8.41 14.28
C GLU A 110 -26.67 7.52 14.44
N GLY A 111 -26.86 6.55 13.54
CA GLY A 111 -27.93 5.54 13.63
C GLY A 111 -27.60 4.31 14.49
N ILE A 112 -26.38 4.17 14.99
CA ILE A 112 -25.99 3.03 15.84
C ILE A 112 -26.44 3.30 17.27
N THR A 113 -27.52 2.63 17.70
CA THR A 113 -27.93 2.63 19.10
C THR A 113 -27.11 1.61 19.88
N LEU A 114 -26.19 2.05 20.73
CA LEU A 114 -25.61 1.18 21.75
C LEU A 114 -26.71 0.78 22.74
N ASP A 115 -26.84 -0.52 22.97
CA ASP A 115 -27.72 -1.07 24.00
C ASP A 115 -26.98 -1.04 25.35
N ASP A 116 -27.37 -0.09 26.20
CA ASP A 116 -26.78 0.12 27.54
C ASP A 116 -27.10 -1.03 28.52
N ASN A 117 -27.96 -1.97 28.15
CA ASN A 117 -28.28 -3.15 28.95
C ASN A 117 -27.39 -4.37 28.62
N ILE A 118 -26.42 -4.24 27.71
CA ILE A 118 -25.44 -5.30 27.45
C ILE A 118 -24.42 -5.34 28.59
N ASP A 119 -24.48 -6.39 29.40
CA ASP A 119 -23.52 -6.67 30.46
C ASP A 119 -22.23 -7.28 29.87
N THR A 120 -21.21 -6.44 29.72
CA THR A 120 -19.86 -6.85 29.26
C THR A 120 -18.89 -7.12 30.41
N SER A 121 -19.36 -7.08 31.67
CA SER A 121 -18.49 -7.30 32.84
C SER A 121 -18.00 -8.74 33.00
N ASP A 122 -18.67 -9.70 32.34
CA ASP A 122 -18.29 -11.12 32.29
C ASP A 122 -17.27 -11.43 31.17
N VAL A 123 -16.93 -10.44 30.32
CA VAL A 123 -15.96 -10.63 29.23
C VAL A 123 -14.55 -10.32 29.73
N ASN A 124 -13.80 -11.36 30.10
CA ASN A 124 -12.40 -11.25 30.49
C ASN A 124 -11.49 -11.17 29.25
N ILE A 125 -11.29 -9.95 28.73
CA ILE A 125 -10.39 -9.68 27.59
C ILE A 125 -8.92 -9.98 27.94
N ASP A 126 -8.58 -9.97 29.23
CA ASP A 126 -7.21 -10.18 29.71
C ASP A 126 -6.76 -11.66 29.65
N ASP A 127 -7.69 -12.62 29.59
CA ASP A 127 -7.37 -14.07 29.61
C ASP A 127 -6.98 -14.59 28.20
N ASP A 128 -7.43 -13.95 27.12
CA ASP A 128 -7.18 -14.36 25.72
C ASP A 128 -5.86 -13.79 25.14
N LEU A 129 -5.23 -12.83 25.82
CA LEU A 129 -3.99 -12.20 25.38
C LEU A 129 -2.71 -12.87 25.91
N SER A 130 -2.84 -14.05 26.54
CA SER A 130 -1.78 -14.70 27.31
C SER A 130 -1.28 -16.05 26.75
N GLU A 131 -1.62 -16.44 25.52
CA GLU A 131 -1.05 -17.64 24.84
C GLU A 131 0.11 -17.34 23.87
#